data_AF-A0A800FHD7-F1
#
_entry.id   AF-A0A800FHD7-F1
#
_cell.length_a   1.000
_cell.length_b   1.000
_cell.length_c   1.000
_cell.angle_alpha   90.00
_cell.angle_beta   90.00
_cell.angle_gamma   90.00
#
_symmetry.space_group_name_H-M   'P 1'
#
loop_
_entity.id
_entity.type
_entity.pdbx_description
1 polymer ?
#
loop_
_entity_poly.entity_id
_entity_poly.type
_entity_poly.pdbx_seq_one_letter_code
_entity_poly.pdbx_strand_id
1 'polypeptide(L)'
;MSNLTRREFVRQSILLAAGITLISCEDEKSDTIDESPGQLIGSQPSKKVVIIGAGMSGLVAGYELTRAGHDVIILEARDRVGGRVLTLREPFSDGHFAEAGAARIPPDHDLTLGYADHFGLILVPFYPQSNNFINATNGNRTLIPASDYINEPPWGGFPTDRKDFVKLRDGSDRLPQSFADSLTEQIHLSTPVESIEQNAGGVIVRASGGTEFNA
;
A
#
# COMPACT_ATOMS: atom_id res chain seq x y z
N MET A 1 -39.53 -57.30 6.33
CA MET A 1 -39.66 -56.15 5.42
C MET A 1 -40.89 -55.39 5.88
N SER A 2 -40.71 -54.28 6.60
CA SER A 2 -41.81 -53.51 7.20
C SER A 2 -42.54 -52.70 6.12
N ASN A 3 -43.85 -52.90 6.01
CA ASN A 3 -44.72 -52.13 5.11
C ASN A 3 -44.95 -50.73 5.69
N LEU A 4 -44.09 -49.78 5.33
CA LEU A 4 -44.32 -48.37 5.61
C LEU A 4 -45.51 -47.88 4.78
N THR A 5 -46.50 -47.28 5.45
CA THR A 5 -47.64 -46.71 4.74
C THR A 5 -47.25 -45.39 4.07
N ARG A 6 -47.95 -45.02 2.99
CA ARG A 6 -47.68 -43.80 2.21
C ARG A 6 -47.69 -42.52 3.07
N ARG A 7 -48.51 -42.51 4.13
CA ARG A 7 -48.61 -41.39 5.09
C ARG A 7 -47.40 -41.33 6.04
N GLU A 8 -46.88 -42.48 6.45
CA GLU A 8 -45.67 -42.55 7.29
C GLU A 8 -44.42 -42.16 6.50
N PHE A 9 -44.34 -42.58 5.24
CA PHE A 9 -43.27 -42.15 4.34
C PHE A 9 -43.24 -40.63 4.20
N VAL A 10 -44.36 -39.99 3.86
CA VAL A 10 -44.42 -38.52 3.71
C VAL A 10 -44.06 -37.81 5.02
N ARG A 11 -44.52 -38.31 6.17
CA ARG A 11 -44.20 -37.71 7.47
C ARG A 11 -42.71 -37.83 7.82
N GLN A 12 -42.08 -38.97 7.53
CA GLN A 12 -40.65 -39.18 7.72
C GLN A 12 -39.81 -38.36 6.73
N SER A 13 -40.26 -38.21 5.48
CA SER A 13 -39.59 -37.37 4.47
C SER A 13 -39.62 -35.88 4.82
N ILE A 14 -40.71 -35.37 5.41
CA ILE A 14 -40.80 -33.97 5.86
C ILE A 14 -39.86 -33.70 7.05
N LEU A 15 -39.71 -34.67 7.98
CA LEU A 15 -38.78 -34.55 9.10
C LEU A 15 -37.30 -34.55 8.66
N LEU A 16 -36.96 -35.32 7.62
CA LEU A 16 -35.63 -35.29 7.00
C LEU A 16 -35.36 -33.98 6.23
N ALA A 17 -36.36 -33.43 5.53
CA ALA A 17 -36.23 -32.16 4.83
C ALA A 17 -36.06 -30.96 5.79
N ALA A 18 -36.77 -30.96 6.93
CA ALA A 18 -36.61 -29.93 7.96
C ALA A 18 -35.31 -30.08 8.78
N GLY A 19 -34.75 -31.29 8.84
CA GLY A 19 -33.47 -31.59 9.52
C GLY A 19 -32.22 -31.29 8.69
N ILE A 20 -32.36 -31.05 7.37
CA ILE A 20 -31.24 -30.74 6.46
C ILE A 20 -31.13 -29.23 6.18
N THR A 21 -32.13 -28.42 6.55
CA THR A 21 -32.16 -26.96 6.29
C THR A 21 -31.42 -26.07 7.30
N LEU A 22 -30.54 -26.62 8.14
CA LEU A 22 -29.66 -25.82 9.03
C LEU A 22 -28.16 -26.05 8.82
N ILE A 23 -27.77 -26.67 7.70
CA ILE A 23 -26.47 -26.32 7.11
C ILE A 23 -26.74 -25.13 6.20
N SER A 24 -27.08 -24.00 6.84
CA SER A 24 -26.79 -22.72 6.23
C SER A 24 -25.28 -22.74 6.06
N CYS A 25 -24.79 -22.76 4.82
CA CYS A 25 -23.53 -22.10 4.53
C CYS A 25 -23.74 -20.62 4.87
N GLU A 26 -23.77 -20.31 6.16
CA GLU A 26 -23.06 -19.13 6.60
C GLU A 26 -21.63 -19.42 6.16
N ASP A 27 -21.25 -18.83 5.02
CA ASP A 27 -19.89 -18.35 4.90
C ASP A 27 -19.62 -17.71 6.26
N GLU A 28 -18.83 -18.38 7.10
CA GLU A 28 -17.98 -17.64 7.99
C GLU A 28 -17.12 -16.80 7.04
N LYS A 29 -17.65 -15.62 6.67
CA LYS A 29 -16.82 -14.43 6.66
C LYS A 29 -16.19 -14.46 8.02
N SER A 30 -15.02 -15.09 8.07
CA SER A 30 -14.01 -14.71 9.02
C SER A 30 -14.01 -13.19 8.89
N ASP A 31 -14.47 -12.52 9.93
CA ASP A 31 -14.13 -11.14 10.21
C ASP A 31 -12.61 -11.13 10.48
N THR A 32 -11.80 -11.56 9.51
CA THR A 32 -10.46 -11.04 9.35
C THR A 32 -10.73 -9.57 9.12
N ILE A 33 -10.69 -8.81 10.21
CA ILE A 33 -10.26 -7.43 10.16
C ILE A 33 -9.09 -7.47 9.18
N ASP A 34 -9.24 -6.80 8.04
CA ASP A 34 -8.19 -6.68 7.04
C ASP A 34 -7.01 -5.97 7.73
N GLU A 35 -6.18 -6.74 8.44
CA GLU A 35 -5.12 -6.23 9.31
C GLU A 35 -4.07 -5.61 8.40
N SER A 36 -3.89 -4.31 8.53
CA SER A 36 -2.87 -3.60 7.77
C SER A 36 -1.51 -3.73 8.46
N PRO A 37 -0.40 -3.77 7.71
CA PRO A 37 0.95 -3.94 8.28
C PRO A 37 1.33 -2.94 9.39
N GLY A 38 0.78 -1.73 9.35
CA GLY A 38 1.01 -0.68 10.35
C GLY A 38 -0.20 -0.36 11.22
N GLN A 39 -1.13 -1.31 11.39
CA GLN A 39 -2.35 -1.10 12.15
C GLN A 39 -2.09 -0.55 13.55
N LEU A 40 -2.82 0.51 13.91
CA LEU A 40 -2.77 1.07 15.25
C LEU A 40 -3.52 0.16 16.24
N ILE A 41 -2.89 -0.11 17.39
CA ILE A 41 -3.46 -0.93 18.45
C ILE A 41 -4.02 -0.02 19.56
N GLY A 42 -5.26 -0.31 19.98
CA GLY A 42 -5.92 0.33 21.10
C GLY A 42 -7.22 1.04 20.71
N SER A 43 -7.92 1.53 21.72
CA SER A 43 -9.16 2.31 21.55
C SER A 43 -8.92 3.69 22.16
N GLN A 44 -8.85 4.70 21.30
CA GLN A 44 -8.80 6.09 21.69
C GLN A 44 -10.06 6.80 21.19
N PRO A 45 -10.55 7.83 21.89
CA PRO A 45 -11.60 8.67 21.36
C PRO A 45 -11.20 9.25 20.00
N SER A 46 -12.18 9.37 19.10
CA SER A 46 -11.97 10.01 17.80
C SER A 46 -11.43 11.43 17.98
N LYS A 47 -10.54 11.84 17.07
CA LYS A 47 -9.86 13.13 17.05
C LYS A 47 -9.88 13.68 15.63
N LYS A 48 -9.84 15.00 15.52
CA LYS A 48 -9.58 15.68 14.25
C LYS A 48 -8.09 15.75 14.03
N VAL A 49 -7.63 15.37 12.84
CA VAL A 49 -6.21 15.36 12.50
C VAL A 49 -6.03 15.97 11.12
N VAL A 50 -5.17 16.99 11.05
CA VAL A 50 -4.71 17.55 9.77
C VAL A 50 -3.29 17.05 9.50
N ILE A 51 -3.12 16.38 8.36
CA ILE A 51 -1.84 15.89 7.85
C ILE A 51 -1.41 16.79 6.70
N ILE A 52 -0.16 17.26 6.75
CA ILE A 52 0.40 18.14 5.73
C ILE A 52 1.36 17.34 4.86
N GLY A 53 0.94 17.05 3.62
CA GLY A 53 1.67 16.34 2.58
C GLY A 53 1.11 14.94 2.30
N ALA A 54 0.77 14.67 1.05
CA ALA A 54 0.31 13.36 0.56
C ALA A 54 1.46 12.54 -0.06
N GLY A 55 2.64 12.59 0.58
CA GLY A 55 3.72 11.63 0.33
C GLY A 55 3.49 10.33 1.11
N MET A 56 4.37 9.33 0.94
CA MET A 56 4.24 8.03 1.62
C MET A 56 3.97 8.12 3.12
N SER A 57 4.69 8.97 3.86
CA SER A 57 4.49 9.11 5.31
C SER A 57 3.11 9.66 5.68
N GLY A 58 2.61 10.65 4.94
CA GLY A 58 1.30 11.25 5.20
C GLY A 58 0.16 10.34 4.76
N LEU A 59 0.33 9.63 3.65
CA LEU A 59 -0.64 8.64 3.16
C LEU A 59 -0.78 7.46 4.12
N VAL A 60 0.33 6.88 4.59
CA VAL A 60 0.29 5.79 5.60
C VAL A 60 -0.33 6.29 6.90
N ALA A 61 0.08 7.46 7.40
CA ALA A 61 -0.49 8.02 8.62
C ALA A 61 -2.00 8.27 8.49
N GLY A 62 -2.44 8.83 7.36
CA GLY A 62 -3.86 9.08 7.10
C GLY A 62 -4.65 7.78 7.02
N TYR A 63 -4.13 6.79 6.29
CA TYR A 63 -4.77 5.48 6.16
C TYR A 63 -4.99 4.81 7.52
N GLU A 64 -3.94 4.75 8.35
CA GLU A 64 -4.04 4.08 9.65
C GLU A 64 -4.85 4.88 10.68
N LEU A 65 -4.79 6.20 10.67
CA LEU A 65 -5.62 7.04 11.54
C LEU A 65 -7.10 6.98 11.17
N THR A 66 -7.43 6.99 9.87
CA THR A 66 -8.81 6.81 9.39
C THR A 66 -9.35 5.44 9.79
N ARG A 67 -8.55 4.37 9.62
CA ARG A 67 -8.92 3.01 10.06
C ARG A 67 -9.10 2.89 11.58
N ALA A 68 -8.36 3.67 12.35
CA ALA A 68 -8.54 3.77 13.81
C ALA A 68 -9.74 4.65 14.22
N GLY A 69 -10.51 5.20 13.27
CA GLY A 69 -11.74 5.97 13.55
C GLY A 69 -11.52 7.46 13.81
N HIS A 70 -10.37 8.02 13.42
CA HIS A 70 -10.12 9.46 13.49
C HIS A 70 -10.69 10.21 12.26
N ASP A 71 -11.04 11.48 12.47
CA ASP A 71 -11.46 12.41 11.41
C ASP A 71 -10.20 13.06 10.80
N VAL A 72 -9.83 12.63 9.60
CA VAL A 72 -8.54 12.95 8.98
C VAL A 72 -8.72 13.82 7.75
N ILE A 73 -7.92 14.88 7.66
CA ILE A 73 -7.77 15.72 6.47
C ILE A 73 -6.30 15.69 6.04
N ILE A 74 -6.03 15.52 4.76
CA ILE A 74 -4.68 15.52 4.17
C ILE A 74 -4.56 16.67 3.18
N LEU A 75 -3.61 17.58 3.38
CA LEU A 75 -3.38 18.73 2.52
C LEU A 75 -2.09 18.52 1.71
N GLU A 76 -2.17 18.47 0.38
CA GLU A 76 -1.00 18.33 -0.50
C GLU A 76 -0.84 19.57 -1.37
N ALA A 77 0.38 20.10 -1.40
CA ALA A 77 0.70 21.29 -2.18
C ALA A 77 0.61 21.08 -3.68
N ARG A 78 0.94 19.87 -4.17
CA ARG A 78 0.92 19.51 -5.59
C ARG A 78 -0.47 19.04 -6.03
N ASP A 79 -0.63 18.97 -7.34
CA ASP A 79 -1.76 18.34 -8.03
C ASP A 79 -1.68 16.80 -8.07
N ARG A 80 -0.77 16.19 -7.30
CA ARG A 80 -0.54 14.74 -7.26
C ARG A 80 -0.09 14.28 -5.89
N VAL A 81 -0.40 13.02 -5.58
CA VAL A 81 0.13 12.31 -4.41
C VAL A 81 1.53 11.72 -4.67
N GLY A 82 2.10 11.05 -3.68
CA GLY A 82 3.35 10.29 -3.76
C GLY A 82 4.60 11.07 -3.36
N GLY A 83 4.56 12.41 -3.43
CA GLY A 83 5.67 13.27 -3.01
C GLY A 83 6.96 12.97 -3.79
N ARG A 84 7.95 12.35 -3.10
CA ARG A 84 9.25 11.94 -3.67
C ARG A 84 9.18 10.63 -4.47
N VAL A 85 8.06 9.92 -4.43
CA VAL A 85 7.78 8.81 -5.33
C VAL A 85 7.14 9.40 -6.58
N LEU A 86 7.73 9.14 -7.75
CA LEU A 86 7.27 9.68 -9.02
C LEU A 86 7.65 8.74 -10.16
N THR A 87 6.64 8.24 -10.85
CA THR A 87 6.79 7.45 -12.07
C THR A 87 6.36 8.31 -13.27
N LEU A 88 7.27 8.52 -14.21
CA LEU A 88 7.01 9.24 -15.46
C LEU A 88 6.57 8.23 -16.53
N ARG A 89 5.33 8.36 -17.00
CA ARG A 89 4.74 7.47 -18.01
C ARG A 89 4.86 8.01 -19.43
N GLU A 90 5.04 9.32 -19.58
CA GLU A 90 5.24 9.98 -20.87
C GLU A 90 6.65 10.59 -20.97
N PRO A 91 7.24 10.71 -22.18
CA PRO A 91 6.70 10.39 -23.51
C PRO A 91 7.04 8.95 -23.99
N PHE A 92 7.06 7.98 -23.07
CA PHE A 92 7.55 6.64 -23.35
C PHE A 92 6.55 5.83 -24.17
N SER A 93 7.02 5.04 -25.15
CA SER A 93 6.17 4.16 -25.96
C SER A 93 6.02 2.78 -25.33
N ASP A 94 5.05 2.00 -25.82
CA ASP A 94 4.90 0.56 -25.52
C ASP A 94 4.74 0.23 -24.03
N GLY A 95 4.11 1.14 -23.27
CA GLY A 95 3.89 0.98 -21.84
C GLY A 95 5.15 1.12 -20.98
N HIS A 96 6.27 1.58 -21.56
CA HIS A 96 7.46 1.91 -20.79
C HIS A 96 7.23 3.13 -19.91
N PHE A 97 8.05 3.25 -18.86
CA PHE A 97 8.05 4.38 -17.95
C PHE A 97 9.43 4.50 -17.30
N ALA A 98 9.67 5.62 -16.62
CA ALA A 98 10.87 5.82 -15.83
C ALA A 98 10.54 6.28 -14.41
N GLU A 99 11.30 5.80 -13.44
CA GLU A 99 11.23 6.32 -12.08
C GLU A 99 12.07 7.59 -11.98
N ALA A 100 11.42 8.70 -11.65
CA ALA A 100 12.07 9.99 -11.34
C ALA A 100 12.21 10.21 -9.82
N GLY A 101 11.90 9.17 -9.03
CA GLY A 101 11.94 9.18 -7.58
C GLY A 101 12.47 7.87 -7.00
N ALA A 102 11.86 7.41 -5.90
CA ALA A 102 12.15 6.09 -5.34
C ALA A 102 11.86 4.98 -6.36
N ALA A 103 12.76 3.99 -6.45
CA ALA A 103 12.69 2.93 -7.47
C ALA A 103 13.05 1.52 -6.97
N ARG A 104 13.64 1.43 -5.77
CA ARG A 104 14.23 0.21 -5.20
C ARG A 104 13.65 -0.02 -3.81
N ILE A 105 13.29 -1.26 -3.52
CA ILE A 105 12.82 -1.69 -2.20
C ILE A 105 13.80 -2.77 -1.71
N PRO A 106 14.67 -2.46 -0.74
CA PRO A 106 15.48 -3.43 -0.03
C PRO A 106 14.63 -4.48 0.72
N PRO A 107 15.18 -5.67 1.00
CA PRO A 107 14.44 -6.75 1.67
C PRO A 107 14.09 -6.47 3.14
N ASP A 108 14.82 -5.56 3.80
CA ASP A 108 14.62 -5.14 5.20
C ASP A 108 13.59 -3.99 5.35
N HIS A 109 12.92 -3.61 4.27
CA HIS A 109 11.85 -2.62 4.29
C HIS A 109 10.48 -3.26 4.56
N ASP A 110 10.36 -3.95 5.71
CA ASP A 110 9.22 -4.79 6.07
C ASP A 110 7.86 -4.11 5.85
N LEU A 111 7.69 -2.87 6.30
CA LEU A 111 6.42 -2.14 6.12
C LEU A 111 6.14 -1.81 4.65
N THR A 112 7.15 -1.46 3.87
CA THR A 112 6.94 -1.15 2.44
C THR A 112 6.55 -2.39 1.66
N LEU A 113 7.23 -3.51 1.94
CA LEU A 113 6.92 -4.81 1.34
C LEU A 113 5.55 -5.31 1.81
N GLY A 114 5.26 -5.20 3.11
CA GLY A 114 3.98 -5.56 3.70
C GLY A 114 2.83 -4.78 3.10
N TYR A 115 2.97 -3.47 2.90
CA TYR A 115 1.91 -2.68 2.25
C TYR A 115 1.79 -2.96 0.75
N ALA A 116 2.89 -3.28 0.07
CA ALA A 116 2.81 -3.73 -1.32
C ALA A 116 1.98 -5.02 -1.42
N ASP A 117 2.20 -5.98 -0.52
CA ASP A 117 1.40 -7.21 -0.42
C ASP A 117 -0.06 -6.93 -0.01
N HIS A 118 -0.27 -6.07 1.00
CA HIS A 118 -1.59 -5.61 1.46
C HIS A 118 -2.48 -5.11 0.31
N PHE A 119 -1.89 -4.34 -0.61
CA PHE A 119 -2.61 -3.80 -1.77
C PHE A 119 -2.54 -4.71 -3.01
N GLY A 120 -2.01 -5.93 -2.90
CA GLY A 120 -1.89 -6.89 -4.00
C GLY A 120 -0.97 -6.42 -5.13
N LEU A 121 0.03 -5.60 -4.82
CA LEU A 121 0.95 -5.06 -5.82
C LEU A 121 2.05 -6.07 -6.15
N ILE A 122 2.34 -6.22 -7.44
CA ILE A 122 3.30 -7.20 -7.92
C ILE A 122 4.72 -6.67 -7.80
N LEU A 123 5.54 -7.37 -7.02
CA LEU A 123 6.97 -7.14 -6.89
C LEU A 123 7.76 -7.96 -7.90
N VAL A 124 8.79 -7.36 -8.49
CA VAL A 124 9.74 -8.02 -9.41
C VAL A 124 11.17 -7.65 -9.02
N PRO A 125 12.18 -8.46 -9.40
CA PRO A 125 13.57 -8.12 -9.14
C PRO A 125 13.95 -6.74 -9.72
N PHE A 126 14.65 -5.93 -8.94
CA PHE A 126 15.10 -4.61 -9.40
C PHE A 126 16.22 -4.74 -10.44
N TYR A 127 17.24 -5.55 -10.13
CA TYR A 127 18.40 -5.75 -10.99
C TYR A 127 18.09 -6.73 -12.13
N PRO A 128 18.63 -6.50 -13.34
CA PRO A 128 18.60 -7.47 -14.43
C PRO A 128 19.19 -8.81 -14.01
N GLN A 129 18.42 -9.89 -14.17
CA GLN A 129 18.81 -11.25 -13.76
C GLN A 129 19.65 -11.99 -14.81
N SER A 130 19.87 -11.39 -15.98
CA SER A 130 20.63 -11.96 -17.10
C SER A 130 21.42 -10.88 -17.83
N ASN A 131 22.28 -11.32 -18.76
CA ASN A 131 23.26 -10.48 -19.48
C ASN A 131 24.40 -9.98 -18.60
N ASN A 132 25.04 -8.88 -19.01
CA ASN A 132 26.24 -8.35 -18.40
C ASN A 132 26.00 -6.91 -17.92
N PHE A 133 26.59 -6.58 -16.78
CA PHE A 133 26.88 -5.22 -16.37
C PHE A 133 28.20 -4.78 -16.98
N ILE A 134 28.36 -3.47 -17.17
CA ILE A 134 29.61 -2.88 -17.64
C ILE A 134 30.26 -2.16 -16.47
N ASN A 135 31.47 -2.57 -16.11
CA ASN A 135 32.34 -1.77 -15.25
C ASN A 135 33.29 -0.95 -16.13
N ALA A 136 33.28 0.37 -15.96
CA ALA A 136 34.13 1.28 -16.71
C ALA A 136 35.06 2.03 -15.75
N THR A 137 36.35 1.70 -15.76
CA THR A 137 37.36 2.26 -14.87
C THR A 137 38.61 2.64 -15.66
N ASN A 138 39.13 3.86 -15.45
CA ASN A 138 40.33 4.36 -16.11
C ASN A 138 40.34 4.17 -17.65
N GLY A 139 39.18 4.34 -18.30
CA GLY A 139 39.02 4.15 -19.75
C GLY A 139 38.90 2.69 -20.21
N ASN A 140 39.09 1.70 -19.33
CA ASN A 140 38.87 0.29 -19.62
C ASN A 140 37.42 -0.11 -19.33
N ARG A 141 36.88 -1.02 -20.14
CA ARG A 141 35.54 -1.61 -19.94
C ARG A 141 35.68 -3.10 -19.71
N THR A 142 35.12 -3.60 -18.62
CA THR A 142 34.99 -5.03 -18.36
C THR A 142 33.52 -5.41 -18.24
N LEU A 143 33.18 -6.58 -18.77
CA LEU A 143 31.87 -7.17 -18.61
C LEU A 143 31.83 -7.97 -17.31
N ILE A 144 30.77 -7.78 -16.54
CA ILE A 144 30.50 -8.54 -15.32
C ILE A 144 29.20 -9.30 -15.57
N PRO A 145 29.18 -10.63 -15.56
CA PRO A 145 27.95 -11.40 -15.62
C PRO A 145 26.96 -10.96 -14.54
N ALA A 146 25.67 -10.94 -14.86
CA ALA A 146 24.64 -10.53 -13.91
C ALA A 146 24.67 -11.36 -12.62
N SER A 147 24.93 -12.67 -12.71
CA SER A 147 25.12 -13.57 -11.57
C SER A 147 26.19 -13.06 -10.60
N ASP A 148 27.32 -12.62 -11.15
CA ASP A 148 28.49 -12.23 -10.37
C ASP A 148 28.23 -10.86 -9.74
N TYR A 149 27.65 -9.94 -10.50
CA TYR A 149 27.30 -8.60 -10.00
C TYR A 149 26.27 -8.61 -8.86
N ILE A 150 25.28 -9.50 -8.96
CA ILE A 150 24.18 -9.60 -8.01
C ILE A 150 24.63 -10.24 -6.70
N ASN A 151 25.46 -11.29 -6.76
CA ASN A 151 25.88 -12.06 -5.59
C ASN A 151 27.15 -11.50 -4.92
N GLU A 152 28.09 -10.98 -5.71
CA GLU A 152 29.41 -10.54 -5.23
C GLU A 152 29.79 -9.20 -5.87
N PRO A 153 29.25 -8.06 -5.39
CA PRO A 153 29.53 -6.77 -6.01
C PRO A 153 31.03 -6.42 -5.88
N PRO A 154 31.70 -6.02 -6.98
CA PRO A 154 33.16 -5.85 -7.03
C PRO A 154 33.71 -4.70 -6.17
N TRP A 155 32.84 -3.90 -5.55
CA TRP A 155 33.19 -2.73 -4.76
C TRP A 155 33.01 -2.94 -3.24
N GLY A 156 32.49 -4.10 -2.82
CA GLY A 156 32.17 -4.39 -1.42
C GLY A 156 31.18 -3.41 -0.78
N GLY A 157 30.81 -3.65 0.49
CA GLY A 157 30.23 -2.60 1.35
C GLY A 157 28.74 -2.29 1.22
N PHE A 158 27.92 -3.15 0.60
CA PHE A 158 26.45 -3.04 0.73
C PHE A 158 25.97 -3.95 1.86
N PRO A 159 25.21 -3.44 2.85
CA PRO A 159 24.74 -4.24 3.99
C PRO A 159 23.74 -5.34 3.62
N THR A 160 23.08 -5.22 2.45
CA THR A 160 22.03 -6.11 1.98
C THR A 160 22.36 -6.69 0.61
N ASP A 161 22.11 -7.99 0.47
CA ASP A 161 22.32 -8.73 -0.76
C ASP A 161 21.43 -8.17 -1.88
N ARG A 162 22.06 -7.70 -2.96
CA ARG A 162 21.37 -7.03 -4.08
C ARG A 162 20.37 -7.92 -4.81
N LYS A 163 20.53 -9.24 -4.72
CA LYS A 163 19.59 -10.24 -5.26
C LYS A 163 18.16 -10.04 -4.73
N ASP A 164 18.04 -9.54 -3.50
CA ASP A 164 16.76 -9.47 -2.80
C ASP A 164 16.09 -8.09 -2.97
N PHE A 165 16.72 -7.18 -3.73
CA PHE A 165 16.12 -5.89 -4.04
C PHE A 165 15.02 -6.08 -5.07
N VAL A 166 13.84 -5.56 -4.74
CA VAL A 166 12.67 -5.60 -5.60
C VAL A 166 12.22 -4.20 -6.01
N LYS A 167 11.28 -4.15 -6.96
CA LYS A 167 10.54 -2.97 -7.37
C LYS A 167 9.10 -3.35 -7.67
N LEU A 168 8.21 -2.36 -7.67
CA LEU A 168 6.85 -2.53 -8.15
C LEU A 168 6.87 -2.68 -9.67
N ARG A 169 6.17 -3.70 -10.20
CA ARG A 169 6.16 -4.03 -11.63
C ARG A 169 5.66 -2.86 -12.50
N ASP A 170 4.63 -2.17 -12.03
CA ASP A 170 3.85 -1.22 -12.84
C ASP A 170 4.13 0.26 -12.48
N GLY A 171 5.22 0.51 -11.74
CA GLY A 171 5.64 1.82 -11.27
C GLY A 171 5.62 1.94 -9.75
N SER A 172 6.59 2.67 -9.20
CA SER A 172 6.72 2.88 -7.75
C SER A 172 5.60 3.77 -7.22
N ASP A 173 5.01 4.61 -8.07
CA ASP A 173 3.81 5.43 -7.81
C ASP A 173 2.55 4.60 -7.47
N ARG A 174 2.53 3.30 -7.79
CA ARG A 174 1.38 2.43 -7.51
C ARG A 174 1.10 2.30 -6.02
N LEU A 175 2.13 2.23 -5.17
CA LEU A 175 1.95 2.12 -3.72
C LEU A 175 1.30 3.37 -3.11
N PRO A 176 1.80 4.61 -3.30
CA PRO A 176 1.11 5.79 -2.81
C PRO A 176 -0.28 5.97 -3.44
N GLN A 177 -0.48 5.54 -4.70
CA GLN A 177 -1.80 5.60 -5.32
C GLN A 177 -2.80 4.67 -4.62
N SER A 178 -2.42 3.45 -4.25
CA SER A 178 -3.30 2.52 -3.53
C SER A 178 -3.78 3.07 -2.18
N PHE A 179 -2.90 3.77 -1.45
CA PHE A 179 -3.32 4.51 -0.25
C PHE A 179 -4.27 5.65 -0.59
N ALA A 180 -3.95 6.44 -1.62
CA ALA A 180 -4.77 7.59 -2.01
C ALA A 180 -6.18 7.18 -2.46
N ASP A 181 -6.33 6.07 -3.18
CA ASP A 181 -7.62 5.52 -3.59
C ASP A 181 -8.51 5.23 -2.37
N SER A 182 -7.91 4.75 -1.27
CA SER A 182 -8.58 4.49 0.01
C SER A 182 -8.88 5.76 0.82
N LEU A 183 -8.32 6.90 0.42
CA LEU A 183 -8.36 8.18 1.14
C LEU A 183 -8.95 9.33 0.30
N THR A 184 -9.72 9.00 -0.74
CA THR A 184 -10.16 9.96 -1.76
C THR A 184 -10.91 11.15 -1.16
N GLU A 185 -11.70 10.93 -0.11
CA GLU A 185 -12.50 11.99 0.54
C GLU A 185 -11.67 12.86 1.50
N GLN A 186 -10.51 12.38 1.94
CA GLN A 186 -9.66 13.05 2.92
C GLN A 186 -8.58 13.92 2.27
N ILE A 187 -8.22 13.68 1.00
CA ILE A 187 -7.09 14.33 0.34
C ILE A 187 -7.52 15.58 -0.42
N HIS A 188 -6.94 16.73 -0.05
CA HIS A 188 -7.04 17.99 -0.77
C HIS A 188 -5.74 18.29 -1.51
N LEU A 189 -5.76 18.10 -2.83
CA LEU A 189 -4.65 18.44 -3.72
C LEU A 189 -4.59 19.96 -3.97
N SER A 190 -3.46 20.44 -4.50
CA SER A 190 -3.23 21.85 -4.83
C SER A 190 -3.53 22.81 -3.67
N THR A 191 -3.31 22.34 -2.44
CA THR A 191 -3.63 23.04 -1.19
C THR A 191 -2.35 23.24 -0.37
N PRO A 192 -1.42 24.10 -0.82
CA PRO A 192 -0.21 24.39 -0.07
C PRO A 192 -0.55 25.10 1.26
N VAL A 193 -0.02 24.56 2.36
CA VAL A 193 -0.12 25.16 3.68
C VAL A 193 0.88 26.32 3.81
N GLU A 194 0.40 27.46 4.31
CA GLU A 194 1.17 28.70 4.46
C GLU A 194 1.53 28.99 5.91
N SER A 195 0.69 28.60 6.88
CA SER A 195 0.99 28.76 8.31
C SER A 195 0.27 27.74 9.19
N ILE A 196 0.84 27.53 10.38
CA ILE A 196 0.28 26.70 11.44
C ILE A 196 0.35 27.52 12.73
N GLU A 197 -0.78 27.62 13.43
CA GLU A 197 -0.89 28.28 14.72
C GLU A 197 -1.40 27.28 15.75
N GLN A 198 -0.76 27.22 16.92
CA GLN A 198 -1.17 26.34 18.01
C GLN A 198 -1.38 27.17 19.28
N ASN A 199 -2.50 26.93 19.96
CA ASN A 199 -2.83 27.53 21.24
C ASN A 199 -3.52 26.50 22.15
N ALA A 200 -3.96 26.93 23.35
CA ALA A 200 -4.61 26.04 24.31
C ALA A 200 -5.93 25.41 23.82
N GLY A 201 -6.55 25.99 22.79
CA GLY A 201 -7.79 25.52 22.18
C GLY A 201 -7.62 24.58 20.98
N GLY A 202 -6.40 24.36 20.48
CA GLY A 202 -6.13 23.46 19.35
C GLY A 202 -5.09 24.00 18.37
N VAL A 203 -5.14 23.47 17.15
CA VAL A 203 -4.26 23.82 16.02
C VAL A 203 -5.10 24.36 14.86
N ILE A 204 -4.70 25.51 14.31
CA ILE A 204 -5.27 26.10 13.10
C ILE A 204 -4.22 26.02 11.99
N VAL A 205 -4.58 25.38 10.88
CA VAL A 205 -3.74 25.24 9.68
C VAL A 205 -4.34 26.11 8.59
N ARG A 206 -3.55 27.02 8.02
CA ARG A 206 -3.98 27.94 6.96
C ARG A 206 -3.33 27.56 5.64
N ALA A 207 -4.14 27.33 4.63
CA ALA A 207 -3.71 27.03 3.27
C ALA A 207 -3.91 28.22 2.33
N SER A 208 -3.26 28.17 1.17
CA SER A 208 -3.37 29.21 0.15
C SER A 208 -4.82 29.53 -0.20
N GLY A 209 -5.09 30.80 -0.46
CA GLY A 209 -6.45 31.30 -0.67
C GLY A 209 -7.22 31.57 0.62
N GLY A 210 -6.57 31.45 1.79
CA GLY A 210 -7.14 31.80 3.09
C GLY A 210 -8.03 30.73 3.71
N THR A 211 -7.97 29.49 3.21
CA THR A 211 -8.74 28.37 3.76
C THR A 211 -8.14 27.93 5.10
N GLU A 212 -8.98 27.75 6.13
CA GLU A 212 -8.55 27.32 7.46
C GLU A 212 -9.07 25.92 7.80
N PHE A 213 -8.20 25.10 8.41
CA PHE A 213 -8.50 23.76 8.92
C PHE A 213 -8.17 23.71 10.41
N ASN A 214 -9.04 23.07 11.20
CA ASN A 214 -8.88 22.96 12.65
C ASN A 214 -8.59 21.51 13.05
N ALA A 215 -7.63 21.31 13.96
CA ALA A 215 -7.28 20.03 14.56
C ALA A 215 -7.16 20.13 16.09
#